data_AF-V4JS53-F1
#
_entry.id   AF-V4JS53-F1
#
_cell.length_a   1.000
_cell.length_b   1.000
_cell.length_c   1.000
_cell.angle_alpha   90.00
_cell.angle_beta   90.00
_cell.angle_gamma   90.00
#
_symmetry.space_group_name_H-M   'P 1'
#
loop_
_entity.id
_entity.type
_entity.pdbx_description
1 polymer ?
#
loop_
_entity_poly.entity_id
_entity_poly.type
_entity_poly.pdbx_seq_one_letter_code
_entity_poly.pdbx_strand_id
1 'polypeptide(L)' 'MSAEEAKVKELILGVLSSERGLTFSEIVAALSWTGDRRPLRKALSDLVREGKVLREPDYQRKRMVFRKAPAPSS' A
#
# COMPACT_ATOMS: atom_id res chain seq x y z
N MET A 1 14.61 -10.97 -3.55
CA MET A 1 13.85 -9.81 -4.08
C MET A 1 14.70 -9.14 -5.14
N SER A 2 14.13 -8.72 -6.26
CA SER A 2 14.86 -7.81 -7.17
C SER A 2 14.92 -6.41 -6.55
N ALA A 3 15.95 -5.62 -6.88
CA ALA A 3 16.08 -4.24 -6.38
C ALA A 3 14.87 -3.37 -6.76
N GLU A 4 14.27 -3.66 -7.91
CA GLU A 4 13.07 -2.97 -8.39
C GLU A 4 11.83 -3.28 -7.55
N GLU A 5 11.62 -4.54 -7.14
CA GLU A 5 10.52 -4.91 -6.24
C GLU A 5 10.62 -4.20 -4.88
N ALA A 6 11.83 -4.11 -4.32
CA ALA A 6 12.08 -3.41 -3.07
C ALA A 6 11.73 -1.92 -3.19
N LYS A 7 12.16 -1.27 -4.27
CA LYS A 7 11.86 0.14 -4.55
C LYS A 7 10.36 0.40 -4.64
N VAL A 8 9.60 -0.47 -5.30
CA VAL A 8 8.13 -0.32 -5.39
C VAL A 8 7.48 -0.44 -4.01
N LYS A 9 7.96 -1.35 -3.15
CA LYS A 9 7.47 -1.48 -1.77
C LYS A 9 7.74 -0.22 -0.94
N GLU A 10 8.94 0.35 -1.06
CA GLU A 10 9.30 1.60 -0.37
C GLU A 10 8.42 2.77 -0.80
N LEU A 11 8.17 2.91 -2.12
CA LEU A 11 7.26 3.92 -2.64
C LEU A 11 5.86 3.80 -2.05
N ILE A 12 5.30 2.59 -2.00
CA ILE A 12 3.98 2.33 -1.38
C ILE A 12 4.00 2.73 0.10
N LEU A 13 5.02 2.32 0.85
CA LEU A 13 5.15 2.63 2.28
C LEU A 13 5.37 4.13 2.57
N GLY A 14 5.86 4.87 1.58
CA GLY A 14 6.03 6.33 1.65
C GLY A 14 4.72 7.10 1.48
N VAL A 15 3.75 6.56 0.72
CA VAL A 15 2.45 7.22 0.50
C VAL A 15 1.36 6.79 1.49
N LEU A 16 1.51 5.64 2.13
CA LEU A 16 0.54 5.15 3.12
C LEU A 16 0.74 5.79 4.49
N SER A 17 -0.36 6.24 5.08
CA SER A 17 -0.45 6.71 6.48
C SER A 17 -1.08 5.63 7.37
N SER A 18 -0.87 5.73 8.68
CA SER A 18 -1.57 4.94 9.70
C SER A 18 -2.99 5.46 9.98
N GLU A 19 -3.27 6.74 9.73
CA GLU A 19 -4.54 7.38 10.12
C GLU A 19 -5.61 7.23 9.04
N ARG A 20 -5.27 7.56 7.79
CA ARG A 20 -6.20 7.51 6.65
C ARG A 20 -5.79 6.44 5.66
N GLY A 21 -6.72 5.54 5.38
CA GLY A 21 -6.54 4.52 4.36
C GLY A 21 -6.70 5.05 2.94
N LEU A 22 -5.86 4.53 2.03
CA LEU A 22 -5.95 4.78 0.60
C LEU A 22 -6.47 3.55 -0.12
N THR A 23 -7.38 3.74 -1.08
CA THR A 23 -7.74 2.70 -2.05
C THR A 23 -6.58 2.45 -3.02
N PHE A 24 -6.60 1.32 -3.73
CA PHE A 24 -5.57 1.04 -4.75
C PHE A 24 -5.47 2.15 -5.80
N SER A 25 -6.61 2.69 -6.25
CA SER A 25 -6.64 3.80 -7.22
C SER A 25 -6.01 5.07 -6.67
N GLU A 26 -6.20 5.37 -5.38
CA GLU A 26 -5.56 6.53 -4.74
C GLU A 26 -4.07 6.33 -4.56
N ILE A 27 -3.59 5.11 -4.27
CA ILE A 27 -2.16 4.79 -4.22
C ILE A 27 -1.52 5.00 -5.59
N VAL A 28 -2.15 4.51 -6.66
CA VAL A 28 -1.71 4.73 -8.05
C VAL A 28 -1.61 6.23 -8.35
N ALA A 29 -2.64 7.00 -7.98
CA ALA A 29 -2.66 8.44 -8.21
C ALA A 29 -1.59 9.18 -7.39
N ALA A 30 -1.43 8.85 -6.11
CA ALA A 30 -0.44 9.46 -5.22
C ALA A 30 1.00 9.22 -5.69
N LEU A 31 1.27 8.03 -6.26
CA LEU A 31 2.56 7.69 -6.84
C LEU A 31 2.76 8.24 -8.26
N SER A 32 1.74 8.90 -8.84
CA SER A 32 1.71 9.27 -10.25
C SER A 32 2.10 8.09 -11.16
N TRP A 33 1.67 6.87 -10.79
CA TRP A 33 2.12 5.65 -11.43
C TRP A 33 1.48 5.50 -12.81
N THR A 34 2.31 5.34 -13.84
CA THR A 34 1.89 5.15 -15.22
C THR A 34 2.27 3.76 -15.73
N GLY A 35 1.55 3.27 -16.74
CA GLY A 35 1.83 1.96 -17.32
C GLY A 35 1.34 0.77 -16.48
N ASP A 36 2.12 -0.31 -16.48
CA ASP A 36 1.73 -1.60 -15.91
C ASP A 36 1.59 -1.52 -14.37
N ARG A 37 0.42 -1.93 -13.86
CA ARG A 37 0.08 -1.92 -12.44
C ARG A 37 0.32 -3.26 -11.76
N ARG A 38 0.70 -4.32 -12.50
CA ARG A 38 1.01 -5.64 -11.93
C ARG A 38 2.12 -5.58 -10.87
N PRO A 39 3.24 -4.85 -11.07
CA PRO A 39 4.28 -4.74 -10.03
C PRO A 39 3.75 -4.08 -8.76
N LEU A 40 2.98 -2.99 -8.90
CA LEU A 40 2.39 -2.28 -7.76
C LEU A 40 1.40 -3.16 -6.98
N ARG A 41 0.55 -3.91 -7.69
CA ARG A 41 -0.40 -4.84 -7.08
C ARG A 41 0.31 -5.98 -6.33
N LYS A 42 1.37 -6.55 -6.93
CA LYS A 42 2.19 -7.59 -6.30
C LYS A 42 2.85 -7.06 -5.04
N ALA A 43 3.55 -5.92 -5.13
CA ALA A 43 4.23 -5.29 -4.00
C ALA A 43 3.27 -4.96 -2.86
N LEU A 44 2.09 -4.40 -3.16
CA LEU A 44 1.07 -4.11 -2.14
C LEU A 44 0.54 -5.39 -1.46
N SER A 45 0.32 -6.45 -2.23
CA SER A 45 -0.13 -7.74 -1.69
C SER A 45 0.93 -8.38 -0.79
N ASP A 46 2.20 -8.30 -1.18
CA ASP A 46 3.32 -8.77 -0.38
C ASP A 46 3.42 -7.99 0.94
N LEU A 47 3.31 -6.65 0.90
CA LEU A 47 3.35 -5.82 2.11
C LEU A 47 2.22 -6.15 3.09
N VAL A 48 1.04 -6.54 2.59
CA VAL A 48 -0.06 -7.03 3.42
C VAL A 48 0.27 -8.37 4.05
N ARG A 49 0.85 -9.31 3.28
CA ARG A 49 1.29 -10.62 3.80
C ARG A 49 2.43 -10.49 4.83
N GLU A 50 3.32 -9.53 4.62
CA GLU A 50 4.42 -9.18 5.54
C GLU A 50 3.93 -8.43 6.79
N GLY A 51 2.65 -8.08 6.89
CA GLY A 51 2.09 -7.35 8.03
C GLY A 51 2.51 -5.87 8.11
N LYS A 52 3.16 -5.33 7.07
CA LYS A 52 3.59 -3.92 7.00
C LYS A 52 2.47 -2.97 6.55
N VAL A 53 1.45 -3.52 5.90
CA VAL A 53 0.27 -2.79 5.42
C VAL A 53 -0.98 -3.55 5.85
N LEU A 54 -1.96 -2.83 6.38
CA LEU A 54 -3.27 -3.37 6.71
C LEU A 54 -4.22 -3.15 5.52
N ARG A 55 -5.07 -4.14 5.23
CA ARG A 55 -6.16 -4.04 4.25
C ARG A 55 -7.48 -4.21 4.97
N GLU A 56 -8.26 -3.15 5.03
CA GLU A 56 -9.46 -3.09 5.88
C GLU A 56 -10.62 -2.35 5.19
N PRO A 57 -11.87 -2.64 5.58
CA PRO A 57 -13.01 -1.89 5.07
C PRO A 57 -13.06 -0.48 5.68
N ASP A 58 -13.20 0.52 4.81
CA ASP A 58 -13.64 1.86 5.17
C ASP A 58 -15.16 1.92 4.95
N TYR A 59 -15.93 1.80 6.03
CA TYR A 59 -17.40 1.77 5.99
C TYR A 59 -18.02 3.11 5.60
N GLN A 60 -17.36 4.23 5.89
CA GLN A 60 -17.83 5.56 5.47
C GLN A 60 -17.77 5.67 3.95
N ARG A 61 -16.67 5.18 3.36
CA ARG A 61 -16.44 5.21 1.91
C ARG A 61 -17.03 4.01 1.19
N LYS A 62 -17.50 2.99 1.91
CA LYS A 62 -17.95 1.67 1.41
C LYS A 62 -16.90 1.02 0.49
N ARG A 63 -15.62 1.07 0.87
CA ARG A 63 -14.49 0.59 0.05
C ARG A 63 -13.46 -0.13 0.89
N MET A 64 -12.65 -0.98 0.26
CA MET A 64 -11.43 -1.50 0.88
C MET A 64 -10.31 -0.48 0.73
N VAL A 65 -9.62 -0.20 1.84
CA VAL A 65 -8.48 0.72 1.90
C VAL A 65 -7.26 0.02 2.46
N PHE A 66 -6.10 0.61 2.22
CA PHE A 66 -4.81 0.18 2.72
C PHE A 66 -4.23 1.24 3.66
N ARG A 67 -3.69 0.82 4.80
CA ARG A 67 -3.01 1.67 5.78
C ARG A 67 -1.65 1.11 6.13
N LYS A 68 -0.72 1.96 6.54
CA LYS A 68 0.55 1.51 7.11
C LYS A 68 0.25 0.81 8.43
N ALA A 69 0.80 -0.37 8.64
CA ALA A 69 0.68 -1.04 9.94
C ALA A 69 1.37 -0.17 11.01
N PRO A 70 0.82 -0.13 12.24
CA PRO A 70 1.50 0.55 13.34
C PRO A 70 2.89 -0.07 13.54
N ALA A 71 3.88 0.75 13.87
CA ALA A 71 5.19 0.24 14.24
C ALA A 71 4.99 -0.74 15.41
N PRO A 72 5.65 -1.91 15.41
CA PRO A 72 5.54 -2.82 16.53
C PRO A 72 5.96 -2.07 17.79
N SER A 73 5.05 -2.02 18.78
CA SER A 73 5.38 -1.50 20.10
C SER A 73 6.50 -2.39 20.64
N SER A 74 7.69 -1.79 20.80
CA SER A 74 8.85 -2.44 21.42
C SER A 74 8.62 -2.60 22.92
#